data_AF-A0AA95HJW7-F1
#
_entry.id   AF-A0AA95HJW7-F1
#
_cell.length_a   1.000
_cell.length_b   1.000
_cell.length_c   1.000
_cell.angle_alpha   90.00
_cell.angle_beta   90.00
_cell.angle_gamma   90.00
#
_symmetry.space_group_name_H-M   'P 1'
#
loop_
_entity.id
_entity.type
_entity.pdbx_description
1 polymer ?
#
loop_
_entity_poly.entity_id
_entity_poly.type
_entity_poly.pdbx_seq_one_letter_code
_entity_poly.pdbx_strand_id
1 'polypeptide(L)'
;MNNALENLKDNNTLRWLEGLPPGYFAVAMASGILSIAFDMIGQTLLAEGLFMAALLTWVIMLGLSAWRLWRFPQAVKIDLLNIRRVFAFFTLVVSTNVVGILLHQHGYPQLALACWAFAFVVWSLLLYLSFSVLTFLTHPHTVNVVHGDWLTSIIATQSLVLLGVMVAP
;
A
#
# COMPACT_ATOMS: atom_id res chain seq x y z
N MET A 1 -15.37 11.08 -37.50
CA MET A 1 -14.00 10.50 -37.57
C MET A 1 -13.08 11.01 -36.47
N ASN A 2 -13.30 12.21 -35.89
CA ASN A 2 -12.49 12.73 -34.77
C ASN A 2 -12.74 12.02 -33.42
N ASN A 3 -13.97 11.60 -33.10
CA ASN A 3 -14.29 10.95 -31.81
C ASN A 3 -13.66 9.55 -31.60
N ALA A 4 -13.29 8.87 -32.69
CA ALA A 4 -12.65 7.55 -32.61
C ALA A 4 -11.15 7.65 -32.31
N LEU A 5 -10.48 8.71 -32.80
CA LEU A 5 -9.07 8.97 -32.52
C LEU A 5 -8.85 9.54 -31.12
N GLU A 6 -9.84 10.29 -30.59
CA GLU A 6 -9.81 10.81 -29.22
C GLU A 6 -9.95 9.68 -28.19
N ASN A 7 -10.88 8.73 -28.39
CA ASN A 7 -11.03 7.53 -27.55
C ASN A 7 -9.79 6.61 -27.57
N LEU A 8 -9.11 6.50 -28.71
CA LEU A 8 -7.88 5.68 -28.82
C LEU A 8 -6.67 6.36 -28.14
N LYS A 9 -6.64 7.69 -28.07
CA LYS A 9 -5.63 8.44 -27.31
C LYS A 9 -5.87 8.29 -25.81
N ASP A 10 -7.13 8.44 -25.37
CA ASP A 10 -7.53 8.28 -23.97
C ASP A 10 -7.26 6.86 -23.44
N ASN A 11 -7.57 5.83 -24.24
CA ASN A 11 -7.27 4.45 -23.86
C ASN A 11 -5.76 4.16 -23.75
N ASN A 12 -4.90 4.82 -24.53
CA ASN A 12 -3.45 4.62 -24.44
C ASN A 12 -2.79 5.43 -23.32
N THR A 13 -3.32 6.61 -22.99
CA THR A 13 -2.85 7.40 -21.84
C THR A 13 -3.26 6.76 -20.51
N LEU A 14 -4.41 6.09 -20.45
CA LEU A 14 -4.90 5.41 -19.25
C LEU A 14 -4.30 4.01 -19.01
N ARG A 15 -3.66 3.38 -20.01
CA ARG A 15 -2.97 2.07 -19.84
C ARG A 15 -1.82 2.10 -18.83
N TRP A 16 -1.18 3.25 -18.64
CA TRP A 16 -0.18 3.42 -17.57
C TRP A 16 -0.80 3.33 -16.18
N LEU A 17 -2.07 3.74 -16.00
CA LEU A 17 -2.81 3.55 -14.75
C LEU A 17 -3.20 2.08 -14.49
N GLU A 18 -3.52 1.31 -15.54
CA GLU A 18 -3.71 -0.15 -15.43
C GLU A 18 -2.42 -0.86 -15.01
N GLY A 19 -1.28 -0.33 -15.44
CA GLY A 19 0.04 -0.89 -15.20
C GLY A 19 0.69 -0.47 -13.88
N LEU A 20 0.16 0.52 -13.15
CA LEU A 20 0.73 0.97 -11.87
C LEU A 20 0.75 -0.23 -10.89
N PRO A 21 1.93 -0.82 -10.63
CA PRO A 21 2.07 -1.85 -9.63
C PRO A 21 1.74 -1.22 -8.27
N PRO A 22 1.00 -1.93 -7.40
CA PRO A 22 0.73 -1.46 -6.03
C PRO A 22 1.99 -1.12 -5.25
N GLY A 23 3.16 -1.62 -5.67
CA GLY A 23 4.47 -1.34 -5.08
C GLY A 23 4.89 0.14 -5.05
N TYR A 24 4.21 1.07 -5.72
CA TYR A 24 4.51 2.51 -5.56
C TYR A 24 4.27 3.03 -4.13
N PHE A 25 3.42 2.36 -3.34
CA PHE A 25 3.30 2.63 -1.90
C PHE A 25 4.62 2.40 -1.14
N ALA A 26 5.56 1.61 -1.69
CA ALA A 26 6.89 1.42 -1.12
C ALA A 26 7.67 2.74 -0.99
N VAL A 27 7.42 3.73 -1.86
CA VAL A 27 8.03 5.06 -1.74
C VAL A 27 7.55 5.76 -0.47
N ALA A 28 6.23 5.80 -0.26
CA ALA A 28 5.65 6.39 0.96
C ALA A 28 6.11 5.65 2.23
N MET A 29 6.21 4.32 2.15
CA MET A 29 6.74 3.48 3.22
C MET A 29 8.21 3.83 3.53
N ALA A 30 9.07 3.88 2.52
CA ALA A 30 10.50 4.15 2.69
C ALA A 30 10.72 5.55 3.28
N SER A 31 10.05 6.57 2.75
CA SER A 31 10.13 7.93 3.27
C SER A 31 9.63 8.02 4.72
N GLY A 32 8.53 7.33 5.05
CA GLY A 32 8.00 7.34 6.41
C GLY A 32 8.91 6.62 7.42
N ILE A 33 9.49 5.47 7.06
CA ILE A 33 10.45 4.76 7.92
C ILE A 33 11.72 5.62 8.12
N LEU A 34 12.24 6.24 7.06
CA LEU A 34 13.38 7.14 7.17
C LEU A 34 13.06 8.35 8.04
N SER A 35 11.85 8.92 7.93
CA SER A 35 11.39 9.99 8.81
C SER A 35 11.49 9.59 10.28
N ILE A 36 10.96 8.42 10.65
CA ILE A 36 11.03 7.90 12.02
C ILE A 36 12.50 7.69 12.45
N ALA A 37 13.34 7.15 11.57
CA ALA A 37 14.75 6.91 11.87
C ALA A 37 15.53 8.22 12.10
N PHE A 38 15.27 9.26 11.30
CA PHE A 38 15.89 10.58 11.46
C PHE A 38 15.42 11.29 12.74
N ASP A 39 14.16 11.12 13.11
CA ASP A 39 13.62 11.63 14.37
C ASP A 39 14.31 10.98 15.58
N MET A 40 14.55 9.67 15.53
CA MET A 40 15.26 8.93 16.59
C MET A 40 16.72 9.39 16.81
N ILE A 41 17.39 9.94 15.79
CA ILE A 41 18.75 10.48 15.89
C ILE A 41 18.77 12.00 16.14
N GLY A 42 17.61 12.61 16.41
CA GLY A 42 17.49 14.04 16.72
C GLY A 42 17.56 14.98 15.52
N GLN A 43 17.48 14.46 14.29
CA GLN A 43 17.50 15.24 13.05
C GLN A 43 16.09 15.63 12.62
N THR A 44 15.44 16.48 13.41
CA THR A 44 14.02 16.85 13.26
C THR A 44 13.70 17.50 11.91
N LEU A 45 14.58 18.34 11.38
CA LEU A 45 14.36 19.03 10.10
C LEU A 45 14.26 18.04 8.91
N LEU A 46 15.12 17.02 8.91
CA LEU A 46 15.09 15.96 7.90
C LEU A 46 13.88 15.04 8.10
N ALA A 47 13.55 14.73 9.35
CA ALA A 47 12.37 13.94 9.69
C ALA A 47 11.09 14.62 9.19
N GLU A 48 10.87 15.90 9.49
CA GLU A 48 9.69 16.65 9.02
C GLU A 48 9.59 16.70 7.49
N GLY A 49 10.71 16.91 6.79
CA GLY A 49 10.73 16.91 5.33
C GLY A 49 10.32 15.55 4.73
N LEU A 50 10.84 14.46 5.30
CA LEU A 50 10.49 13.09 4.91
C LEU A 50 9.06 12.72 5.29
N PHE A 51 8.58 13.20 6.43
CA PHE A 51 7.19 13.05 6.86
C PHE A 51 6.23 13.67 5.84
N MET A 52 6.45 14.93 5.44
CA MET A 52 5.61 15.58 4.44
C MET A 52 5.64 14.83 3.09
N ALA A 53 6.83 14.39 2.66
CA ALA A 53 6.97 13.61 1.43
C ALA A 53 6.23 12.25 1.51
N ALA A 54 6.32 11.56 2.65
CA ALA A 54 5.61 10.31 2.89
C ALA A 54 4.10 10.51 2.87
N LEU A 55 3.61 11.55 3.56
CA LEU A 55 2.19 11.89 3.62
C LEU A 55 1.63 12.24 2.23
N LEU A 56 2.31 13.11 1.48
CA LEU A 56 1.91 13.50 0.13
C LEU A 56 1.86 12.28 -0.81
N THR A 57 2.92 11.47 -0.81
CA THR A 57 3.00 10.28 -1.66
C THR A 57 1.91 9.28 -1.28
N TRP A 58 1.64 9.10 0.02
CA TRP A 58 0.57 8.23 0.50
C TRP A 58 -0.81 8.73 0.07
N VAL A 59 -1.14 10.02 0.25
CA VAL A 59 -2.43 10.59 -0.18
C VAL A 59 -2.64 10.44 -1.68
N ILE A 60 -1.62 10.75 -2.49
CA ILE A 60 -1.68 10.62 -3.96
C ILE A 60 -1.93 9.16 -4.36
N MET A 61 -1.17 8.23 -3.80
CA MET A 61 -1.30 6.80 -4.13
C MET A 61 -2.60 6.19 -3.61
N LEU A 62 -3.07 6.62 -2.44
CA LEU A 62 -4.36 6.21 -1.90
C LEU A 62 -5.49 6.70 -2.79
N GLY A 63 -5.45 7.96 -3.23
CA GLY A 63 -6.41 8.54 -4.17
C GLY A 63 -6.44 7.81 -5.51
N LEU A 64 -5.27 7.55 -6.10
CA LEU A 64 -5.15 6.77 -7.34
C LEU A 64 -5.68 5.34 -7.17
N SER A 65 -5.41 4.69 -6.04
CA SER A 65 -5.87 3.34 -5.74
C SER A 65 -7.38 3.28 -5.52
N ALA A 66 -7.94 4.26 -4.81
CA ALA A 66 -9.39 4.39 -4.62
C ALA A 66 -10.10 4.67 -5.95
N TRP A 67 -9.55 5.58 -6.77
CA TRP A 67 -10.06 5.85 -8.12
C TRP A 67 -10.05 4.58 -8.98
N ARG A 68 -8.96 3.81 -8.94
CA ARG A 68 -8.83 2.54 -9.67
C ARG A 68 -9.86 1.51 -9.19
N LEU A 69 -10.10 1.42 -7.88
CA LEU A 69 -11.11 0.53 -7.31
C LEU A 69 -12.52 0.90 -7.78
N TRP A 70 -12.84 2.19 -7.88
CA TRP A 70 -14.15 2.67 -8.32
C TRP A 70 -14.36 2.51 -9.83
N ARG A 71 -13.33 2.74 -10.65
CA ARG A 71 -13.46 2.71 -12.11
C ARG A 71 -13.30 1.31 -12.71
N PHE A 72 -12.45 0.45 -12.15
CA PHE A 72 -12.11 -0.87 -12.70
C PHE A 72 -12.12 -1.99 -11.65
N PRO A 73 -13.26 -2.26 -10.98
CA PRO A 73 -13.33 -3.28 -9.94
C PRO A 73 -13.03 -4.69 -10.47
N GLN A 74 -13.32 -4.98 -11.75
CA GLN A 74 -13.01 -6.27 -12.35
C GLN A 74 -11.51 -6.46 -12.61
N ALA A 75 -10.79 -5.42 -13.05
CA ALA A 75 -9.34 -5.48 -13.22
C ALA A 75 -8.63 -5.64 -11.86
N VAL A 76 -9.13 -4.99 -10.81
CA VAL A 76 -8.61 -5.16 -9.45
C VAL A 76 -8.84 -6.58 -8.93
N LYS A 77 -10.01 -7.19 -9.18
CA LYS A 77 -10.28 -8.59 -8.85
C LYS A 77 -9.34 -9.55 -9.59
N ILE A 78 -9.07 -9.32 -10.87
CA ILE A 78 -8.14 -10.14 -11.67
C ILE A 78 -6.70 -9.99 -11.15
N ASP A 79 -6.30 -8.78 -10.75
CA ASP A 79 -5.00 -8.52 -10.13
C ASP A 79 -4.88 -9.17 -8.74
N LEU A 80 -5.96 -9.18 -7.95
CA LEU A 80 -6.06 -9.89 -6.68
C LEU A 80 -6.03 -11.42 -6.86
N LEU A 81 -6.32 -11.98 -8.02
CA LEU A 81 -6.19 -13.42 -8.25
C LEU A 81 -4.76 -13.83 -8.67
N ASN A 82 -3.88 -12.86 -8.91
CA ASN A 82 -2.47 -13.08 -9.24
C ASN A 82 -1.59 -13.03 -7.98
N ILE A 83 -0.91 -14.14 -7.68
CA ILE A 83 -0.11 -14.28 -6.45
C ILE A 83 0.93 -13.17 -6.27
N ARG A 84 1.59 -12.75 -7.36
CA ARG A 84 2.61 -11.67 -7.33
C ARG A 84 2.02 -10.30 -7.00
N ARG A 85 0.81 -10.00 -7.49
CA ARG A 85 0.18 -8.69 -7.33
C ARG A 85 -0.53 -8.56 -5.98
N VAL A 86 -1.12 -9.66 -5.49
CA VAL A 86 -1.71 -9.74 -4.14
C VAL A 86 -0.72 -9.28 -3.09
N PHE A 87 0.50 -9.80 -3.12
CA PHE A 87 1.51 -9.43 -2.13
C PHE A 87 1.88 -7.95 -2.21
N ALA A 88 1.96 -7.38 -3.41
CA ALA A 88 2.19 -5.95 -3.57
C ALA A 88 1.12 -5.07 -2.88
N PHE A 89 -0.14 -5.52 -2.77
CA PHE A 89 -1.19 -4.75 -2.06
C PHE A 89 -0.95 -4.63 -0.55
N PHE A 90 -0.14 -5.50 0.08
CA PHE A 90 0.23 -5.33 1.49
C PHE A 90 1.05 -4.06 1.74
N THR A 91 1.72 -3.52 0.73
CA THR A 91 2.44 -2.25 0.86
C THR A 91 1.50 -1.09 1.21
N LEU A 92 0.24 -1.13 0.76
CA LEU A 92 -0.78 -0.16 1.18
C LEU A 92 -1.04 -0.22 2.68
N VAL A 93 -1.15 -1.43 3.24
CA VAL A 93 -1.32 -1.64 4.69
C VAL A 93 -0.12 -1.07 5.44
N VAL A 94 1.10 -1.39 5.00
CA VAL A 94 2.33 -0.90 5.62
C VAL A 94 2.39 0.63 5.59
N SER A 95 2.21 1.24 4.43
CA SER A 95 2.28 2.71 4.29
C SER A 95 1.22 3.41 5.12
N THR A 96 0.01 2.85 5.20
CA THR A 96 -1.06 3.41 6.02
C THR A 96 -0.73 3.33 7.51
N ASN A 97 -0.16 2.21 7.98
CA ASN A 97 0.26 2.10 9.38
C ASN A 97 1.43 3.04 9.69
N VAL A 98 2.42 3.17 8.80
CA VAL A 98 3.56 4.09 8.96
C VAL A 98 3.08 5.55 9.04
N VAL A 99 2.17 5.94 8.14
CA VAL A 99 1.54 7.27 8.19
C VAL A 99 0.75 7.44 9.49
N GLY A 100 0.00 6.43 9.93
CA GLY A 100 -0.69 6.44 11.22
C GLY A 100 0.24 6.68 12.42
N ILE A 101 1.42 6.04 12.43
CA ILE A 101 2.46 6.26 13.46
C ILE A 101 2.93 7.71 13.44
N LEU A 102 3.22 8.24 12.25
CA LEU A 102 3.66 9.63 12.08
C LEU A 102 2.57 10.63 12.53
N LEU A 103 1.30 10.38 12.21
CA LEU A 103 0.18 11.21 12.70
C LEU A 103 0.02 11.15 14.22
N HIS A 104 0.22 9.97 14.82
CA HIS A 104 0.20 9.82 16.28
C HIS A 104 1.28 10.68 16.94
N GLN A 105 2.51 10.65 16.41
CA GLN A 105 3.63 11.48 16.88
C GLN A 105 3.34 12.98 16.78
N HIS A 106 2.65 13.42 15.72
CA HIS A 106 2.28 14.82 15.51
C HIS A 106 1.02 15.27 16.29
N GLY A 107 0.48 14.43 17.18
CA GLY A 107 -0.61 14.80 18.08
C GLY A 107 -2.02 14.53 17.53
N TYR A 108 -2.17 13.69 16.50
CA TYR A 108 -3.47 13.29 15.94
C TYR A 108 -3.81 11.81 16.22
N PRO A 109 -4.01 11.41 17.49
CA PRO A 109 -4.23 10.01 17.85
C PRO A 109 -5.54 9.43 17.29
N GLN A 110 -6.58 10.26 17.12
CA GLN A 110 -7.86 9.83 16.54
C GLN A 110 -7.71 9.41 15.08
N LEU A 111 -6.92 10.15 14.29
CA LEU A 111 -6.65 9.80 12.90
C LEU A 111 -5.77 8.56 12.82
N ALA A 112 -4.78 8.42 13.72
CA ALA A 112 -3.96 7.23 13.82
C ALA A 112 -4.80 5.96 14.07
N LEU A 113 -5.79 6.04 14.97
CA LEU A 113 -6.73 4.94 15.25
C LEU A 113 -7.58 4.60 14.01
N ALA A 114 -8.09 5.61 13.30
CA ALA A 114 -8.86 5.40 12.07
C ALA A 114 -8.00 4.72 10.98
N CYS A 115 -6.75 5.17 10.81
CA CYS A 115 -5.78 4.54 9.91
C CYS A 115 -5.51 3.08 10.29
N TRP A 116 -5.33 2.81 11.59
CA TRP A 116 -5.13 1.45 12.10
C TRP A 116 -6.33 0.55 11.80
N ALA A 117 -7.55 1.00 12.11
CA ALA A 117 -8.76 0.23 11.87
C ALA A 117 -8.96 -0.07 10.38
N PHE A 118 -8.73 0.92 9.52
CA PHE A 118 -8.77 0.73 8.06
C PHE A 118 -7.70 -0.27 7.59
N ALA A 119 -6.46 -0.11 8.04
CA ALA A 119 -5.36 -1.00 7.71
C ALA A 119 -5.62 -2.43 8.18
N PHE A 120 -6.22 -2.63 9.37
CA PHE A 120 -6.60 -3.93 9.91
C PHE A 120 -7.62 -4.66 9.01
N VAL A 121 -8.67 -3.96 8.58
CA VAL A 121 -9.70 -4.53 7.70
C VAL A 121 -9.10 -4.93 6.35
N VAL A 122 -8.31 -4.03 5.73
CA VAL A 122 -7.67 -4.30 4.45
C VAL A 122 -6.67 -5.45 4.58
N TRP A 123 -5.86 -5.48 5.65
CA TRP A 123 -4.92 -6.54 5.94
C TRP A 123 -5.61 -7.91 6.07
N SER A 124 -6.71 -7.99 6.83
CA SER A 124 -7.46 -9.23 7.02
C SER A 124 -8.00 -9.76 5.69
N LEU A 125 -8.57 -8.88 4.86
CA LEU A 125 -9.08 -9.24 3.54
C LEU A 125 -7.96 -9.73 2.61
N LEU A 126 -6.83 -9.03 2.57
CA LEU A 126 -5.66 -9.41 1.76
C LEU A 126 -5.05 -10.73 2.21
N LEU A 127 -4.98 -10.97 3.53
CA LEU A 127 -4.43 -12.20 4.08
C LEU A 127 -5.30 -13.40 3.70
N TYR A 128 -6.62 -13.29 3.87
CA TYR A 128 -7.56 -14.32 3.44
C TYR A 128 -7.43 -14.62 1.94
N LEU A 129 -7.33 -13.57 1.13
CA LEU A 129 -7.24 -13.70 -0.32
C LEU A 129 -5.90 -14.30 -0.77
N SER A 130 -4.80 -13.92 -0.10
CA SER A 130 -3.45 -14.48 -0.33
C SER A 130 -3.40 -15.97 -0.05
N PHE A 131 -3.95 -16.39 1.10
CA PHE A 131 -4.02 -17.80 1.46
C PHE A 131 -4.89 -18.58 0.48
N SER A 132 -6.05 -18.04 0.10
CA SER A 132 -6.93 -18.64 -0.91
C SER A 132 -6.19 -18.85 -2.24
N VAL A 133 -5.53 -17.81 -2.76
CA VAL A 133 -4.75 -17.89 -4.01
C VAL A 133 -3.60 -18.89 -3.89
N LEU A 134 -2.88 -18.91 -2.76
CA LEU A 134 -1.80 -19.88 -2.53
C LEU A 134 -2.32 -21.33 -2.54
N THR A 135 -3.46 -21.58 -1.88
CA THR A 135 -4.08 -22.91 -1.82
C THR A 135 -4.60 -23.39 -3.18
N PHE A 136 -5.23 -22.51 -3.98
CA PHE A 136 -5.81 -22.90 -5.26
C PHE A 136 -4.82 -22.89 -6.44
N LEU A 137 -3.77 -22.06 -6.42
CA LEU A 137 -2.83 -21.91 -7.54
C LEU A 137 -1.52 -22.72 -7.38
N THR A 138 -1.44 -23.66 -6.43
CA THR A 138 -0.27 -24.55 -6.32
C THR A 138 -0.23 -25.55 -7.49
N HIS A 139 0.26 -25.08 -8.65
CA HIS A 139 0.71 -25.94 -9.74
C HIS A 139 2.20 -26.31 -9.54
N PRO A 140 2.60 -27.57 -9.75
CA PRO A 140 3.91 -28.12 -9.35
C PRO A 140 5.15 -27.60 -10.12
N HIS A 141 5.08 -26.48 -10.86
CA HIS A 141 6.13 -26.15 -11.84
C HIS A 141 6.65 -24.71 -11.90
N THR A 142 6.58 -23.91 -10.83
CA THR A 142 7.31 -22.63 -10.82
C THR A 142 8.23 -22.53 -9.61
N VAL A 143 9.48 -22.94 -9.79
CA VAL A 143 10.54 -22.96 -8.76
C VAL A 143 11.11 -21.55 -8.48
N ASN A 144 10.31 -20.49 -8.67
CA ASN A 144 10.72 -19.10 -8.51
C ASN A 144 9.65 -18.29 -7.74
N VAL A 145 9.08 -18.87 -6.68
CA VAL A 145 7.98 -18.27 -5.89
C VAL A 145 8.50 -17.34 -4.78
N VAL A 146 9.82 -17.29 -4.53
CA VAL A 146 10.42 -16.43 -3.51
C VAL A 146 10.83 -15.09 -4.13
N HIS A 147 9.85 -14.32 -4.57
CA HIS A 147 10.07 -12.90 -4.86
C HIS A 147 10.00 -12.10 -3.55
N GLY A 148 10.79 -11.02 -3.44
CA GLY A 148 10.82 -10.16 -2.23
C GLY A 148 9.45 -9.60 -1.82
N ASP A 149 8.47 -9.63 -2.73
CA ASP A 149 7.08 -9.25 -2.48
C ASP A 149 6.44 -10.06 -1.33
N TRP A 150 6.80 -11.33 -1.11
CA TRP A 150 6.24 -12.12 0.00
C TRP A 150 6.59 -11.54 1.38
N LEU A 151 7.78 -10.93 1.52
CA LEU A 151 8.23 -10.30 2.76
C LEU A 151 7.32 -9.14 3.18
N THR A 152 6.67 -8.47 2.22
CA THR A 152 5.75 -7.37 2.51
C THR A 152 4.54 -7.80 3.33
N SER A 153 4.12 -9.07 3.25
CA SER A 153 3.05 -9.61 4.09
C SER A 153 3.45 -9.67 5.57
N ILE A 154 4.70 -10.03 5.85
CA ILE A 154 5.28 -10.07 7.21
C ILE A 154 5.49 -8.63 7.71
N ILE A 155 6.00 -7.74 6.87
CA ILE A 155 6.19 -6.33 7.27
C ILE A 155 4.84 -5.66 7.55
N ALA A 156 3.78 -6.02 6.82
CA ALA A 156 2.43 -5.54 7.07
C ALA A 156 1.93 -5.94 8.46
N THR A 157 2.09 -7.20 8.88
CA THR A 157 1.69 -7.62 10.23
C THR A 157 2.47 -6.89 11.31
N GLN A 158 3.79 -6.74 11.14
CA GLN A 158 4.64 -5.99 12.07
C GLN A 158 4.19 -4.53 12.19
N SER A 159 3.92 -3.85 11.07
CA SER A 159 3.45 -2.46 11.07
C SER A 159 2.10 -2.28 11.78
N LEU A 160 1.22 -3.27 11.68
CA LEU A 160 -0.10 -3.26 12.30
C LEU A 160 -0.01 -3.40 13.83
N VAL A 161 0.92 -4.25 14.29
CA VAL A 161 1.22 -4.40 15.72
C VAL A 161 1.86 -3.11 16.27
N LEU A 162 2.82 -2.52 15.55
CA LEU A 162 3.49 -1.29 15.98
C LEU A 162 2.49 -0.14 16.19
N LEU A 163 1.62 0.12 15.20
CA LEU A 163 0.60 1.15 15.35
C LEU A 163 -0.45 0.75 16.40
N GLY A 164 -0.81 -0.54 16.48
CA GLY A 164 -1.77 -1.04 17.46
C GLY A 164 -1.31 -0.82 18.90
N VAL A 165 -0.03 -1.04 19.20
CA VAL A 165 0.55 -0.79 20.54
C VAL A 165 0.57 0.70 20.88
N MET A 166 0.75 1.59 19.91
CA MET A 166 0.72 3.04 20.16
C MET A 166 -0.68 3.58 20.40
N VAL A 167 -1.69 2.97 19.77
CA VAL A 167 -3.09 3.41 19.85
C VAL A 167 -3.84 2.73 20.99
N ALA A 168 -3.42 1.54 21.42
CA ALA A 168 -3.99 0.84 22.57
C ALA A 168 -3.63 1.56 23.89
N PRO A 169 -4.59 1.76 24.79
CA PRO A 169 -4.38 2.44 26.08
C PRO A 169 -3.59 1.60 27.10
#